data_AF-A0A4R3GP95-F1
#
_entry.id   AF-A0A4R3GP95-F1
#
_cell.length_a   1.000
_cell.length_b   1.000
_cell.length_c   1.000
_cell.angle_alpha   90.00
_cell.angle_beta   90.00
_cell.angle_gamma   90.00
#
_symmetry.space_group_name_H-M   'P 1'
#
loop_
_entity.id
_entity.type
_entity.pdbx_description
1 polymer ?
#
loop_
_entity_poly.entity_id
_entity_poly.type
_entity_poly.pdbx_seq_one_letter_code
_entity_poly.pdbx_strand_id
1 'polypeptide(L)'
;MRVSTVGKTAKDLFHLLSAGLKRMSMIYLTGGHEGEWGYVRVTGEVVDVNTKMPIRGHVMRKIIGGQWVYRQMTEEEREDFDASRRW
;
A
#
# COMPACT_ATOMS: atom_id res chain seq x y z
N MET A 1 -34.25 -11.99 29.18
CA MET A 1 -33.44 -12.11 27.96
C MET A 1 -32.30 -11.09 28.02
N ARG A 2 -31.09 -11.50 28.38
CA ARG A 2 -29.90 -10.62 28.50
C ARG A 2 -28.74 -11.26 27.76
N VAL A 3 -28.82 -11.29 26.43
CA VAL A 3 -27.69 -11.72 25.59
C VAL A 3 -27.84 -10.98 24.26
N SER A 4 -26.90 -10.07 23.93
CA SER A 4 -26.37 -9.87 22.56
C SER A 4 -25.67 -8.52 22.28
N THR A 5 -25.66 -7.53 23.17
CA THR A 5 -25.05 -6.22 22.84
C THR A 5 -23.51 -6.19 22.96
N VAL A 6 -22.93 -6.89 23.94
CA VAL A 6 -21.47 -6.84 24.19
C VAL A 6 -20.67 -7.56 23.09
N GLY A 7 -21.20 -8.65 22.54
CA GLY A 7 -20.51 -9.48 21.54
C GLY A 7 -20.38 -8.83 20.15
N LYS A 8 -21.30 -7.93 19.77
CA LYS A 8 -21.22 -7.17 18.51
C LYS A 8 -20.15 -6.08 18.59
N THR A 9 -20.15 -5.31 19.69
CA THR A 9 -19.19 -4.22 19.91
C THR A 9 -17.76 -4.73 20.03
N ALA A 10 -17.55 -5.87 20.70
CA ALA A 10 -16.22 -6.47 20.82
C ALA A 10 -15.66 -6.94 19.46
N LYS A 11 -16.52 -7.49 18.58
CA LYS A 11 -16.13 -7.84 17.22
C LYS A 11 -15.78 -6.61 16.39
N ASP A 12 -16.57 -5.55 16.45
CA ASP A 12 -16.27 -4.30 15.73
C ASP A 12 -14.96 -3.67 16.20
N LEU A 13 -14.70 -3.65 17.51
CA LEU A 13 -13.46 -3.13 18.08
C LEU A 13 -12.25 -3.96 17.63
N PHE A 14 -12.40 -5.29 17.60
CA PHE A 14 -11.37 -6.20 17.11
C PHE A 14 -11.10 -6.01 15.61
N HIS A 15 -12.15 -5.80 14.81
CA HIS A 15 -12.01 -5.50 13.39
C HIS A 15 -11.29 -4.17 13.15
N LEU A 16 -11.64 -3.11 13.89
CA LEU A 16 -10.94 -1.82 13.86
C LEU A 16 -9.46 -1.95 14.22
N LEU A 17 -9.17 -2.65 15.33
CA LEU A 17 -7.79 -2.89 15.76
C LEU A 17 -7.01 -3.71 14.72
N SER A 18 -7.61 -4.76 14.17
CA SER A 18 -6.96 -5.59 13.14
C SER A 18 -6.69 -4.82 11.85
N ALA A 19 -7.59 -3.92 11.45
CA ALA A 19 -7.41 -3.07 10.27
C ALA A 19 -6.28 -2.04 10.49
N GLY A 20 -6.23 -1.43 11.67
CA GLY A 20 -5.15 -0.53 12.07
C GLY A 20 -3.79 -1.26 12.15
N LEU A 21 -3.76 -2.44 12.76
CA LEU A 21 -2.55 -3.25 12.86
C LEU A 21 -2.07 -3.71 11.47
N LYS A 22 -2.99 -4.06 10.58
CA LYS A 22 -2.66 -4.41 9.18
C LYS A 22 -2.07 -3.21 8.45
N ARG A 23 -2.64 -2.00 8.58
CA ARG A 23 -2.04 -0.76 8.04
C ARG A 23 -0.64 -0.53 8.58
N MET A 24 -0.46 -0.59 9.90
CA MET A 24 0.84 -0.39 10.55
C MET A 24 1.87 -1.43 10.11
N SER A 25 1.48 -2.71 10.02
CA SER A 25 2.36 -3.78 9.55
C SER A 25 2.76 -3.59 8.09
N MET A 26 1.84 -3.08 7.26
CA MET A 26 2.06 -2.86 5.84
C MET A 26 3.03 -1.69 5.62
N ILE A 27 2.91 -0.62 6.41
CA ILE A 27 3.87 0.51 6.48
C ILE A 27 5.26 0.00 6.93
N TYR A 28 5.32 -0.76 8.03
CA TYR A 28 6.57 -1.22 8.62
C TYR A 28 7.34 -2.21 7.73
N LEU A 29 6.65 -3.17 7.11
CA LEU A 29 7.28 -4.19 6.25
C LEU A 29 7.74 -3.67 4.90
N THR A 30 7.26 -2.50 4.47
CA THR A 30 7.56 -1.96 3.14
C THR A 30 8.33 -0.65 3.14
N GLY A 31 8.60 -0.09 4.33
CA GLY A 31 9.34 1.16 4.50
C GLY A 31 8.60 2.40 3.99
N GLY A 32 7.30 2.29 3.68
CA GLY A 32 6.52 3.39 3.10
C GLY A 32 5.48 3.94 4.08
N HIS A 33 5.48 5.25 4.29
CA HIS A 33 4.43 5.94 5.03
C HIS A 33 3.11 5.96 4.24
N GLU A 34 1.97 5.88 4.96
CA GLU A 34 0.66 6.07 4.34
C GLU A 34 0.60 7.46 3.68
N GLY A 35 0.28 7.50 2.38
CA GLY A 35 0.27 8.74 1.58
C GLY A 35 1.52 9.01 0.75
N GLU A 36 2.67 8.39 1.05
CA GLU A 36 3.92 8.58 0.31
C GLU A 36 4.12 7.54 -0.79
N TRP A 37 4.69 7.98 -1.91
CA TRP A 37 5.07 7.09 -3.01
C TRP A 37 6.42 6.44 -2.72
N GLY A 38 6.45 5.11 -2.70
CA GLY A 38 7.66 4.32 -2.56
C GLY A 38 7.96 3.50 -3.81
N TYR A 39 9.25 3.35 -4.12
CA TYR A 39 9.73 2.51 -5.21
C TYR A 39 9.52 1.03 -4.90
N VAL A 40 8.99 0.27 -5.86
CA VAL A 40 8.86 -1.19 -5.74
C VAL A 40 9.03 -1.86 -7.10
N ARG A 41 9.62 -3.06 -7.10
CA ARG A 41 9.57 -3.95 -8.27
C ARG A 41 8.41 -4.93 -8.11
N VAL A 42 7.43 -4.85 -9.00
CA VAL A 42 6.34 -5.83 -9.08
C VAL A 42 6.75 -7.04 -9.92
N THR A 43 6.44 -8.23 -9.43
CA THR A 43 6.71 -9.50 -10.12
C THR A 43 5.58 -9.91 -11.06
N GLY A 44 4.38 -9.37 -10.86
CA GLY A 44 3.20 -9.59 -11.70
C GLY A 44 2.68 -8.29 -12.33
N GLU A 45 1.64 -8.43 -13.13
CA GLU A 45 0.91 -7.28 -13.68
C GLU A 45 0.06 -6.62 -12.61
N VAL A 46 0.19 -5.30 -12.49
CA VAL A 46 -0.65 -4.47 -11.63
C VAL A 46 -1.31 -3.38 -12.47
N VAL A 47 -2.44 -2.86 -12.02
CA VAL A 47 -3.17 -1.81 -12.74
C VAL A 47 -2.70 -0.45 -12.26
N ASP A 48 -2.33 0.41 -13.19
CA ASP A 48 -1.98 1.80 -12.93
C ASP A 48 -3.21 2.58 -12.45
N VAL A 49 -3.06 3.32 -11.35
CA VAL A 49 -4.16 4.08 -10.74
C VAL A 49 -4.60 5.26 -11.60
N ASN A 50 -3.72 5.84 -12.40
CA ASN A 50 -3.98 7.00 -13.25
C ASN A 50 -4.50 6.57 -14.62
N THR A 51 -3.78 5.68 -15.32
CA THR A 51 -4.11 5.31 -16.71
C THR A 51 -5.08 4.14 -16.81
N LYS A 52 -5.29 3.39 -15.71
CA LYS A 52 -6.06 2.14 -15.68
C LYS A 52 -5.50 1.05 -16.60
N MET A 53 -4.28 1.23 -17.10
CA MET A 53 -3.60 0.24 -17.93
C MET A 53 -2.78 -0.73 -17.07
N PRO A 54 -2.57 -1.96 -17.56
CA PRO A 54 -1.65 -2.89 -16.93
C PRO A 54 -0.20 -2.40 -17.03
N ILE A 55 0.52 -2.46 -15.91
CA ILE A 55 1.94 -2.11 -15.79
C ILE A 55 2.70 -3.24 -15.09
N ARG A 56 4.01 -3.34 -15.36
CA ARG A 56 4.92 -4.37 -14.86
C ARG A 56 6.30 -3.79 -14.59
N GLY A 57 7.11 -4.45 -13.77
CA GLY A 57 8.50 -4.05 -13.52
C GLY A 57 8.67 -3.08 -12.35
N HIS A 58 9.44 -2.01 -12.54
CA HIS A 58 9.66 -0.98 -11.51
C HIS A 58 8.53 0.05 -11.56
N VAL A 59 7.85 0.23 -10.43
CA VAL A 59 6.66 1.08 -10.30
C VAL A 59 6.71 1.86 -8.99
N MET A 60 5.95 2.94 -8.91
CA MET A 60 5.66 3.61 -7.65
C MET A 60 4.45 2.93 -7.01
N ARG A 61 4.51 2.69 -5.70
CA ARG A 61 3.36 2.25 -4.91
C ARG A 61 3.11 3.20 -3.74
N LYS A 62 1.85 3.32 -3.32
CA LYS A 62 1.50 3.93 -2.04
C LYS A 62 0.27 3.26 -1.43
N ILE A 63 0.07 3.46 -0.14
CA ILE A 63 -1.15 3.02 0.53
C ILE A 63 -2.17 4.17 0.47
N ILE A 64 -3.36 3.90 -0.07
CA ILE A 64 -4.54 4.78 0.05
C ILE A 64 -5.66 3.96 0.69
N GLY A 65 -6.19 4.41 1.83
CA GLY A 65 -7.35 3.76 2.44
C GLY A 65 -7.10 2.32 2.89
N GLY A 66 -5.84 1.94 3.13
CA GLY A 66 -5.45 0.55 3.45
C GLY A 66 -5.31 -0.38 2.24
N GLN A 67 -5.39 0.15 1.01
CA GLN A 67 -5.14 -0.59 -0.22
C GLN A 67 -3.87 -0.07 -0.91
N TRP A 68 -3.14 -0.98 -1.56
CA TRP A 68 -2.02 -0.61 -2.42
C TRP A 68 -2.55 -0.04 -3.73
N VAL A 69 -2.06 1.14 -4.07
CA VAL A 69 -2.20 1.69 -5.41
C VAL A 69 -0.84 1.74 -6.08
N TYR A 70 -0.83 1.52 -7.38
CA TYR A 70 0.37 1.45 -8.19
C TYR A 70 0.29 2.51 -9.29
N ARG A 71 1.43 3.09 -9.65
CA ARG A 71 1.56 3.88 -10.88
C ARG A 71 2.91 3.66 -11.53
N GLN A 72 2.98 3.90 -12.82
CA GLN A 72 4.22 3.95 -13.54
C GLN A 72 5.11 5.08 -13.00
N MET A 73 6.42 4.83 -12.95
CA MET A 73 7.42 5.83 -12.61
C MET A 73 7.47 6.88 -13.72
N THR A 74 7.64 8.15 -13.35
CA THR A 74 8.01 9.18 -14.34
C THR A 74 9.45 8.97 -14.81
N GLU A 75 9.84 9.62 -15.90
CA GLU A 75 11.22 9.54 -16.39
C GLU A 75 12.20 10.13 -15.34
N GLU A 76 11.85 11.25 -14.73
CA GLU A 76 12.64 11.86 -13.64
C GLU A 76 12.81 10.91 -12.45
N GLU A 77 11.73 10.28 -11.97
CA GLU A 77 11.78 9.31 -10.87
C GLU A 77 12.64 8.07 -11.22
N ARG A 78 12.68 7.73 -12.50
CA ARG A 78 13.50 6.63 -13.00
C ARG A 78 14.97 7.01 -13.07
N GLU A 79 15.29 8.21 -13.54
CA GLU A 79 16.65 8.74 -13.54
C GLU A 79 17.21 8.85 -12.12
N ASP A 80 16.42 9.37 -11.17
CA ASP A 80 16.79 9.44 -9.75
C ASP A 80 17.05 8.05 -9.16
N PHE A 81 16.18 7.09 -9.48
CA PHE A 81 16.32 5.70 -9.05
C PHE A 81 17.59 5.04 -9.61
N ASP A 82 17.88 5.24 -10.89
CA ASP A 82 19.07 4.69 -11.55
C ASP A 82 20.35 5.38 -11.08
N ALA A 83 20.34 6.70 -10.85
CA ALA A 83 21.45 7.46 -10.27
C ALA A 83 21.77 6.98 -8.85
N SER A 84 20.73 6.71 -8.05
CA SER A 84 20.84 6.16 -6.69
C SER A 84 21.37 4.72 -6.64
N ARG A 85 21.68 4.07 -7.78
CA ARG A 85 22.25 2.72 -7.86
C ARG A 85 23.60 2.65 -8.57
N ARG A 86 24.14 3.79 -9.01
CA ARG A 86 25.42 3.88 -9.71
C ARG A 86 26.65 3.97 -8.79
N TRP A 87 26.49 3.67 -7.49
CA TRP A 87 27.55 3.71 -6.48
C TRP A 87 27.74 2.35 -5.82
#